data_AF-A0AAD4XZV8-F1
#
_entry.id   AF-A0AAD4XZV8-F1
#
_cell.length_a   1.000
_cell.length_b   1.000
_cell.length_c   1.000
_cell.angle_alpha   90.00
_cell.angle_beta   90.00
_cell.angle_gamma   90.00
#
_symmetry.space_group_name_H-M   'P 1'
#
loop_
_entity.id
_entity.type
_entity.pdbx_description
1 polymer ?
#
loop_
_entity_poly.entity_id
_entity_poly.type
_entity_poly.pdbx_seq_one_letter_code
_entity_poly.pdbx_strand_id
1 'polypeptide(L)'
;MKEQSLLDSNDVKFPKFSKAKHQILCSELKQLYVAITRTRQRLWICENIDDFSKPMFDYWKKLCLVQVRELDESLVQAMQVISSKEEWSSRGIKLLEEGNFEMATMCFERAGDSFLEKLAKASGLRDAGIHMLGSNTELARVALVEAAEIYESIGKADFAAKCFMELKDYKRAGMIYLENCGESRLEDAGDCFSLAGCWSTAADVYSRCNCFSKCLLVCTNGGLFETGLQFIEYWKESARLNTDTAKSQDLTDMEQSFLGRCALHYHQQNNTKNMMKFVEAFSSLDMKRTFLRSHDYLDELVLLEAGSENFM
;
A
#
# COMPACT_ATOMS: atom_id res chain seq x y z
N MET A 1 -15.04 4.39 -61.42
CA MET A 1 -13.80 5.21 -61.39
C MET A 1 -13.02 4.85 -62.64
N LYS A 2 -12.83 5.79 -63.58
CA LYS A 2 -12.09 5.52 -64.82
C LYS A 2 -10.65 5.15 -64.43
N GLU A 3 -10.15 4.02 -64.90
CA GLU A 3 -8.74 3.65 -64.79
C GLU A 3 -7.92 4.71 -65.52
N GLN A 4 -7.44 5.72 -64.79
CA GLN A 4 -6.36 6.56 -65.28
C GLN A 4 -5.14 5.65 -65.45
N SER A 5 -4.54 5.67 -66.64
CA SER A 5 -3.37 4.85 -66.98
C SER A 5 -2.21 5.16 -66.03
N LEU A 6 -2.06 4.36 -64.98
CA LEU A 6 -1.04 4.52 -63.92
C LEU A 6 0.39 4.11 -64.37
N LEU A 7 0.58 3.74 -65.64
CA LEU A 7 1.83 3.22 -66.18
C LEU A 7 2.31 4.10 -67.33
N ASP A 8 3.17 5.08 -67.02
CA ASP A 8 4.05 5.64 -68.04
C ASP A 8 5.02 4.57 -68.49
N SER A 9 5.15 4.41 -69.81
CA SER A 9 5.91 3.35 -70.48
C SER A 9 7.42 3.54 -70.35
N ASN A 10 7.94 3.38 -69.14
CA ASN A 10 9.36 3.12 -68.92
C ASN A 10 9.53 1.70 -68.38
N ASP A 11 10.51 1.00 -68.95
CA ASP A 11 10.80 -0.44 -68.91
C ASP A 11 11.16 -0.99 -67.51
N VAL A 12 10.32 -0.74 -66.49
CA VAL A 12 10.53 -1.23 -65.14
C VAL A 12 9.88 -2.61 -65.01
N LYS A 13 10.70 -3.66 -64.96
CA LYS A 13 10.25 -5.04 -64.74
C LYS A 13 9.81 -5.23 -63.29
N PHE A 14 8.50 -5.17 -63.04
CA PHE A 14 7.94 -5.54 -61.73
C PHE A 14 7.74 -7.06 -61.64
N PRO A 15 7.93 -7.68 -60.46
CA PRO A 15 7.60 -9.09 -60.26
C PRO A 15 6.12 -9.36 -60.58
N LYS A 16 5.83 -10.44 -61.32
CA LYS A 16 4.43 -10.86 -61.55
C LYS A 16 3.80 -11.25 -60.21
N PHE A 17 2.66 -10.63 -59.88
CA PHE A 17 1.93 -10.99 -58.67
C PHE A 17 1.52 -12.47 -58.71
N SER A 18 1.84 -13.20 -57.65
CA SER A 18 1.40 -14.57 -57.42
C SER A 18 0.70 -14.67 -56.07
N LYS A 19 -0.57 -15.08 -56.07
CA LYS A 19 -1.37 -15.23 -54.84
C LYS A 19 -0.72 -16.18 -53.83
N ALA A 20 -0.09 -17.26 -54.31
CA ALA A 20 0.59 -18.26 -53.48
C ALA A 20 1.89 -17.71 -52.85
N LYS A 21 2.66 -16.90 -53.59
CA LYS A 21 3.93 -16.34 -53.09
C LYS A 21 3.76 -15.07 -52.27
N HIS A 22 2.71 -14.29 -52.53
CA HIS A 22 2.48 -12.98 -51.89
C HIS A 22 1.26 -12.98 -50.96
N GLN A 23 0.90 -14.13 -50.38
CA GLN A 23 -0.24 -14.22 -49.46
C GLN A 23 -0.09 -13.26 -48.26
N ILE A 24 1.14 -13.05 -47.79
CA ILE A 24 1.48 -12.10 -46.71
C ILE A 24 1.13 -10.66 -47.12
N LEU A 25 1.27 -10.28 -48.40
CA LEU A 25 0.92 -8.93 -48.85
C LEU A 25 -0.55 -8.60 -48.58
N CYS A 26 -1.46 -9.58 -48.71
CA CYS A 26 -2.87 -9.37 -48.39
C CYS A 26 -3.11 -9.11 -46.89
N SER A 27 -2.37 -9.77 -45.99
CA SER A 27 -2.47 -9.49 -44.56
C SER A 27 -1.90 -8.11 -44.22
N GLU A 28 -0.73 -7.75 -44.78
CA GLU A 28 -0.11 -6.44 -44.55
C GLU A 28 -0.98 -5.29 -45.07
N LEU A 29 -1.54 -5.41 -46.28
CA LEU A 29 -2.47 -4.41 -46.81
C LEU A 29 -3.73 -4.26 -45.95
N LYS A 30 -4.21 -5.35 -45.36
CA LYS A 30 -5.33 -5.30 -44.41
C LYS A 30 -4.92 -4.59 -43.11
N GLN A 31 -3.72 -4.83 -42.59
CA GLN A 31 -3.21 -4.10 -41.43
C GLN A 31 -3.07 -2.60 -41.73
N LEU A 32 -2.53 -2.25 -42.90
CA LEU A 32 -2.45 -0.85 -43.36
C LEU A 32 -3.84 -0.21 -43.46
N TYR A 33 -4.81 -0.91 -44.03
CA TYR A 33 -6.20 -0.44 -44.07
C TYR A 33 -6.77 -0.17 -42.67
N VAL A 34 -6.54 -1.09 -41.73
CA VAL A 34 -6.99 -0.92 -40.33
C VAL A 34 -6.27 0.27 -39.68
N ALA A 35 -4.96 0.39 -39.84
CA ALA A 35 -4.18 1.51 -39.30
C ALA A 35 -4.71 2.86 -39.81
N ILE A 36 -4.92 2.99 -41.13
CA ILE A 36 -5.45 4.21 -41.75
C ILE A 36 -6.87 4.52 -41.24
N THR A 37 -7.76 3.53 -41.19
CA THR A 37 -9.18 3.74 -40.85
C THR A 37 -9.45 3.87 -39.35
N ARG A 38 -8.57 3.38 -38.48
CA ARG A 38 -8.73 3.43 -37.01
C ARG A 38 -7.95 4.54 -36.34
N THR A 39 -7.01 5.16 -37.05
CA THR A 39 -6.26 6.31 -36.51
C THR A 39 -7.23 7.43 -36.15
N ARG A 40 -7.18 7.89 -34.90
CA ARG A 40 -8.06 8.96 -34.38
C ARG A 40 -7.52 10.37 -34.63
N GLN A 41 -6.22 10.50 -34.85
CA GLN A 41 -5.55 11.79 -35.06
C GLN A 41 -4.65 11.75 -36.29
N ARG A 42 -3.37 11.36 -36.11
CA ARG A 42 -2.37 11.31 -37.19
C ARG A 42 -1.69 9.95 -37.21
N LEU A 43 -1.58 9.38 -38.40
CA LEU A 43 -0.87 8.13 -38.64
C LEU A 43 0.51 8.47 -39.19
N TRP A 44 1.55 8.05 -38.48
CA TRP A 44 2.93 8.17 -38.95
C TRP A 44 3.39 6.81 -39.46
N ILE A 45 3.80 6.76 -40.72
CA ILE A 45 4.48 5.61 -41.32
C ILE A 45 5.90 6.07 -41.59
N CYS A 46 6.87 5.42 -40.95
CA CYS A 46 8.29 5.73 -41.09
C CYS A 46 8.99 4.56 -41.77
N GLU A 47 9.77 4.85 -42.81
CA GLU A 47 10.64 3.89 -43.50
C GLU A 47 11.95 4.61 -43.78
N ASN A 48 13.06 3.99 -43.41
CA ASN A 48 14.40 4.58 -43.49
C ASN A 48 15.18 4.06 -44.71
N ILE A 49 14.58 3.14 -45.49
CA ILE A 49 15.16 2.56 -46.69
C ILE A 49 14.35 3.02 -47.91
N ASP A 50 14.94 3.93 -48.70
CA ASP A 50 14.30 4.54 -49.86
C ASP A 50 13.75 3.51 -50.86
N ASP A 51 14.51 2.44 -51.12
CA ASP A 51 14.11 1.41 -52.09
C ASP A 51 12.82 0.67 -51.69
N PHE A 52 12.52 0.56 -50.39
CA PHE A 52 11.31 -0.10 -49.90
C PHE A 52 10.09 0.81 -49.91
N SER A 53 10.27 2.10 -49.63
CA SER A 53 9.16 3.05 -49.57
C SER A 53 8.76 3.58 -50.96
N LYS A 54 9.72 3.68 -51.89
CA LYS A 54 9.55 4.30 -53.21
C LYS A 54 8.38 3.75 -54.03
N PRO A 55 8.13 2.43 -54.14
CA PRO A 55 6.99 1.92 -54.89
C PRO A 55 5.63 2.40 -54.35
N MET A 56 5.47 2.46 -53.02
CA MET A 56 4.24 2.92 -52.38
C MET A 56 4.08 4.45 -52.49
N PHE A 57 5.18 5.21 -52.31
CA PHE A 57 5.14 6.65 -52.52
C PHE A 57 4.81 7.01 -53.97
N ASP A 58 5.42 6.36 -54.95
CA ASP A 58 5.15 6.60 -56.37
C ASP A 58 3.69 6.25 -56.72
N TYR A 59 3.17 5.15 -56.17
CA TYR A 59 1.77 4.79 -56.31
C TYR A 59 0.82 5.86 -55.74
N TRP A 60 1.06 6.33 -54.51
CA TRP A 60 0.25 7.38 -53.90
C TRP A 60 0.39 8.75 -54.58
N LYS A 61 1.59 9.09 -55.09
CA LYS A 61 1.82 10.31 -55.89
C LYS A 61 1.02 10.28 -57.18
N LYS A 62 1.03 9.14 -57.90
CA LYS A 62 0.27 8.97 -59.15
C LYS A 62 -1.24 9.07 -58.93
N LEU A 63 -1.72 8.61 -57.78
CA LEU A 63 -3.13 8.78 -57.38
C LEU A 63 -3.44 10.18 -56.81
N CYS A 64 -2.45 11.07 -56.73
CA CYS A 64 -2.57 12.40 -56.13
C CYS A 64 -3.09 12.38 -54.67
N LEU A 65 -2.74 11.34 -53.90
CA LEU A 65 -3.17 11.16 -52.50
C LEU A 65 -2.20 11.75 -51.48
N VAL A 66 -0.96 12.06 -51.89
CA VAL A 66 0.11 12.52 -50.99
C VAL A 66 0.74 13.81 -51.50
N GLN A 67 1.24 14.63 -50.57
CA GLN A 67 2.08 15.78 -50.85
C GLN A 67 3.52 15.44 -50.45
N VAL A 68 4.48 15.79 -51.30
CA VAL A 68 5.91 15.64 -51.00
C VAL A 68 6.39 16.95 -50.38
N ARG A 69 6.98 16.87 -49.20
CA ARG A 69 7.57 18.01 -48.49
C ARG A 69 8.89 17.59 -47.87
N GLU A 70 9.81 18.53 -47.74
CA GLU A 70 10.99 18.36 -46.91
C GLU A 70 10.58 18.46 -45.43
N LEU A 71 11.35 17.79 -44.56
CA LEU A 71 11.16 17.86 -43.13
C LEU A 71 11.73 19.18 -42.59
N ASP A 72 11.02 20.28 -42.85
CA ASP A 72 11.37 21.61 -42.35
C ASP A 72 10.80 21.87 -40.94
N GLU A 73 11.27 22.93 -40.29
CA GLU A 73 10.86 23.31 -38.93
C GLU A 73 9.35 23.59 -38.84
N SER A 74 8.75 24.12 -39.91
CA SER A 74 7.32 24.39 -39.99
C SER A 74 6.48 23.11 -40.02
N LEU A 75 6.94 22.09 -40.76
CA LEU A 75 6.33 20.79 -40.84
C LEU A 75 6.48 20.07 -39.51
N VAL A 76 7.67 20.06 -38.91
CA VAL A 76 7.91 19.49 -37.58
C VAL A 76 6.95 20.13 -36.55
N GLN A 77 6.81 21.45 -36.56
CA GLN A 77 5.89 22.14 -35.67
C GLN A 77 4.42 21.78 -35.97
N ALA A 78 4.05 21.66 -37.25
CA ALA A 78 2.72 21.19 -37.64
C ALA A 78 2.47 19.71 -37.30
N MET A 79 3.51 18.87 -37.21
CA MET A 79 3.45 17.45 -36.83
C MET A 79 3.24 17.27 -35.32
N GLN A 80 3.64 18.24 -34.50
CA GLN A 80 3.45 18.22 -33.06
C GLN A 80 1.97 18.35 -32.71
N VAL A 81 1.35 17.23 -32.33
CA VAL A 81 0.14 17.27 -31.50
C VAL A 81 0.63 17.35 -30.07
N ILE A 82 0.84 18.58 -29.60
CA ILE A 82 1.23 18.81 -28.21
C ILE A 82 -0.01 18.53 -27.37
N SER A 83 -0.08 17.33 -26.81
CA SER A 83 -1.06 17.08 -25.75
C SER A 83 -0.82 18.04 -24.62
N SER A 84 -1.90 18.62 -24.09
CA SER A 84 -1.79 19.55 -22.99
C SER A 84 -1.31 18.83 -21.72
N LYS A 85 -0.80 19.59 -20.74
CA LYS A 85 -0.39 19.02 -19.46
C LYS A 85 -1.56 18.32 -18.77
N GLU A 86 -2.76 18.86 -18.91
CA GLU A 86 -4.00 18.32 -18.35
C GLU A 86 -4.42 17.01 -19.03
N GLU A 87 -4.22 16.89 -20.36
CA GLU A 87 -4.47 15.64 -21.08
C GLU A 87 -3.50 14.54 -20.65
N TRP A 88 -2.21 14.88 -20.50
CA TRP A 88 -1.20 13.95 -19.97
C TRP A 88 -1.53 13.52 -18.55
N SER A 89 -1.87 14.45 -17.66
CA SER A 89 -2.27 14.14 -16.29
C SER A 89 -3.52 13.25 -16.24
N SER A 90 -4.56 13.59 -17.01
CA SER A 90 -5.80 12.79 -17.09
C SER A 90 -5.54 11.37 -17.59
N ARG A 91 -4.65 11.21 -18.59
CA ARG A 91 -4.27 9.88 -19.07
C ARG A 91 -3.43 9.12 -18.05
N GLY A 92 -2.52 9.80 -17.35
CA GLY A 92 -1.71 9.26 -16.27
C GLY A 92 -2.55 8.71 -15.13
N ILE A 93 -3.57 9.45 -14.68
CA ILE A 93 -4.51 9.01 -13.63
C ILE A 93 -5.19 7.70 -14.03
N LYS A 94 -5.72 7.63 -15.26
CA LYS A 94 -6.35 6.41 -15.76
C LYS A 94 -5.39 5.22 -15.82
N LEU A 95 -4.16 5.44 -16.27
CA LEU A 95 -3.14 4.37 -16.32
C LEU A 95 -2.71 3.91 -14.93
N LEU A 96 -2.65 4.84 -13.97
CA LEU A 96 -2.33 4.54 -12.57
C LEU A 96 -3.41 3.65 -11.95
N GLU A 97 -4.70 3.95 -12.18
CA GLU A 97 -5.83 3.14 -11.75
C GLU A 97 -5.85 1.75 -12.41
N GLU A 98 -5.40 1.65 -13.67
CA GLU A 98 -5.25 0.39 -14.41
C GLU A 98 -4.01 -0.43 -13.97
N GLY A 99 -3.16 0.10 -13.08
CA GLY A 99 -1.92 -0.54 -12.64
C GLY A 99 -0.76 -0.46 -13.64
N ASN A 100 -0.89 0.35 -14.70
CA ASN A 100 0.18 0.55 -15.68
C ASN A 100 1.10 1.70 -15.23
N PHE A 101 1.90 1.43 -14.19
CA PHE A 101 2.70 2.43 -13.48
C PHE A 101 3.80 3.06 -14.33
N GLU A 102 4.44 2.30 -15.21
CA GLU A 102 5.50 2.80 -16.10
C GLU A 102 4.95 3.86 -17.05
N MET A 103 3.84 3.55 -17.73
CA MET A 103 3.20 4.49 -18.64
C MET A 103 2.57 5.67 -17.88
N ALA A 104 2.04 5.45 -16.68
CA ALA A 104 1.53 6.52 -15.83
C ALA A 104 2.64 7.51 -15.42
N THR A 105 3.81 6.99 -15.02
CA THR A 105 4.99 7.80 -14.67
C THR A 105 5.40 8.69 -15.84
N MET A 106 5.56 8.13 -17.04
CA MET A 106 5.86 8.90 -18.26
C MET A 106 4.80 9.97 -18.55
N CYS A 107 3.52 9.69 -18.33
CA CYS A 107 2.47 10.68 -18.51
C CYS A 107 2.63 11.86 -17.53
N PHE A 108 2.91 11.60 -16.25
CA PHE A 108 3.07 12.67 -15.26
C PHE A 108 4.36 13.48 -15.44
N GLU A 109 5.45 12.84 -15.89
CA GLU A 109 6.67 13.55 -16.33
C GLU A 109 6.35 14.56 -17.44
N ARG A 110 5.58 14.14 -18.46
CA ARG A 110 5.16 15.02 -19.57
C ARG A 110 4.18 16.11 -19.13
N ALA A 111 3.35 15.84 -18.12
CA ALA A 111 2.50 16.84 -17.50
C ALA A 111 3.30 17.85 -16.65
N GLY A 112 4.52 17.50 -16.23
CA GLY A 112 5.32 18.27 -15.27
C GLY A 112 4.79 18.17 -13.84
N ASP A 113 4.03 17.13 -13.52
CA ASP A 113 3.50 16.86 -12.18
C ASP A 113 4.45 15.94 -11.41
N SER A 114 5.44 16.55 -10.75
CA SER A 114 6.48 15.81 -10.02
C SER A 114 5.91 14.96 -8.88
N PHE A 115 4.77 15.37 -8.29
CA PHE A 115 4.16 14.61 -7.20
C PHE A 115 3.55 13.31 -7.74
N LEU A 116 2.73 13.38 -8.79
CA LEU A 116 2.08 12.20 -9.38
C LEU A 116 3.07 11.30 -10.10
N GLU A 117 4.12 11.86 -10.71
CA GLU A 117 5.24 11.11 -11.27
C GLU A 117 5.88 10.20 -10.21
N LYS A 118 6.32 10.79 -9.10
CA LYS A 118 6.93 10.04 -8.00
C LYS A 118 5.96 9.03 -7.38
N LEU A 119 4.68 9.40 -7.25
CA LEU A 119 3.65 8.50 -6.76
C LEU A 119 3.49 7.27 -7.66
N ALA A 120 3.41 7.46 -8.98
CA ALA A 120 3.30 6.37 -9.94
C ALA A 120 4.54 5.49 -9.94
N LYS A 121 5.75 6.10 -9.93
CA LYS A 121 7.02 5.38 -9.87
C LYS A 121 7.14 4.52 -8.61
N ALA A 122 6.86 5.09 -7.44
CA ALA A 122 6.90 4.35 -6.18
C ALA A 122 5.88 3.20 -6.15
N SER A 123 4.69 3.42 -6.72
CA SER A 123 3.66 2.39 -6.81
C SER A 123 4.08 1.22 -7.71
N GLY A 124 4.71 1.51 -8.85
CA GLY A 124 5.28 0.49 -9.72
C GLY A 124 6.42 -0.30 -9.08
N LEU A 125 7.33 0.38 -8.37
CA LEU A 125 8.40 -0.28 -7.62
C LEU A 125 7.86 -1.18 -6.51
N ARG A 126 6.84 -0.73 -5.77
CA ARG A 126 6.19 -1.53 -4.74
C ARG A 126 5.53 -2.77 -5.33
N ASP A 127 4.77 -2.62 -6.42
CA ASP A 127 4.10 -3.74 -7.10
C ASP A 127 5.10 -4.78 -7.62
N ALA A 128 6.14 -4.32 -8.32
CA ALA A 128 7.23 -5.18 -8.78
C ALA A 128 7.94 -5.88 -7.61
N GLY A 129 8.21 -5.16 -6.52
CA GLY A 129 8.83 -5.71 -5.32
C GLY A 129 8.00 -6.81 -4.68
N ILE A 130 6.68 -6.61 -4.53
CA ILE A 130 5.75 -7.61 -4.00
C ILE A 130 5.75 -8.87 -4.87
N HIS A 131 5.69 -8.71 -6.20
CA HIS A 131 5.75 -9.84 -7.13
C HIS A 131 7.06 -10.63 -7.04
N MET A 132 8.16 -9.98 -6.66
CA MET A 132 9.47 -10.61 -6.51
C MET A 132 9.69 -11.31 -5.16
N LEU A 133 8.87 -11.05 -4.13
CA LEU A 133 9.08 -11.61 -2.78
C LEU A 133 9.16 -13.15 -2.76
N GLY A 134 8.44 -13.83 -3.67
CA GLY A 134 8.44 -15.28 -3.78
C GLY A 134 9.60 -15.88 -4.60
N SER A 135 10.32 -15.08 -5.38
CA SER A 135 11.34 -15.56 -6.33
C SER A 135 12.74 -15.01 -6.06
N ASN A 136 12.85 -13.72 -5.70
CA ASN A 136 14.12 -13.06 -5.41
C ASN A 136 13.95 -12.01 -4.31
N THR A 137 14.18 -12.43 -3.06
CA THR A 137 13.99 -11.60 -1.87
C THR A 137 14.89 -10.36 -1.84
N GLU A 138 16.10 -10.43 -2.40
CA GLU A 138 17.03 -9.29 -2.36
C GLU A 138 16.61 -8.19 -3.34
N LEU A 139 16.22 -8.55 -4.57
CA LEU A 139 15.68 -7.57 -5.52
C LEU A 139 14.35 -6.99 -5.04
N ALA A 140 13.49 -7.83 -4.44
CA ALA A 140 12.26 -7.36 -3.82
C ALA A 140 12.54 -6.33 -2.71
N ARG A 141 13.54 -6.58 -1.87
CA ARG A 141 13.99 -5.66 -0.81
C ARG A 141 14.47 -4.34 -1.38
N VAL A 142 15.32 -4.35 -2.40
CA VAL A 142 15.82 -3.12 -3.04
C VAL A 142 14.65 -2.30 -3.59
N ALA A 143 13.74 -2.92 -4.35
CA ALA A 143 12.59 -2.23 -4.94
C ALA A 143 11.64 -1.66 -3.88
N LEU A 144 11.34 -2.41 -2.83
CA LEU A 144 10.43 -1.98 -1.76
C LEU A 144 11.03 -0.85 -0.90
N VAL A 145 12.34 -0.88 -0.64
CA VAL A 145 13.03 0.21 0.06
C VAL A 145 13.06 1.47 -0.79
N GLU A 146 13.40 1.38 -2.09
CA GLU A 146 13.37 2.54 -2.99
C GLU A 146 11.96 3.13 -3.09
N ALA A 147 10.93 2.29 -3.19
CA ALA A 147 9.54 2.74 -3.17
C ALA A 147 9.21 3.51 -1.88
N ALA A 148 9.62 2.99 -0.72
CA ALA A 148 9.40 3.64 0.57
C ALA A 148 10.06 5.02 0.66
N GLU A 149 11.33 5.13 0.24
CA GLU A 149 12.07 6.40 0.24
C GLU A 149 11.40 7.44 -0.67
N ILE A 150 10.90 7.03 -1.84
CA ILE A 150 10.16 7.93 -2.73
C ILE A 150 8.85 8.37 -2.07
N TYR A 151 8.09 7.45 -1.45
CA TYR A 151 6.86 7.80 -0.73
C TYR A 151 7.10 8.77 0.42
N GLU A 152 8.16 8.59 1.20
CA GLU A 152 8.56 9.53 2.26
C GLU A 152 8.88 10.92 1.67
N SER A 153 9.60 10.96 0.55
CA SER A 153 9.97 12.23 -0.12
C SER A 153 8.79 13.06 -0.61
N ILE A 154 7.62 12.43 -0.81
CA ILE A 154 6.37 13.09 -1.21
C ILE A 154 5.34 13.19 -0.08
N GLY A 155 5.74 12.90 1.16
CA GLY A 155 4.86 13.00 2.34
C GLY A 155 3.77 11.91 2.42
N LYS A 156 3.95 10.79 1.71
CA LYS A 156 3.04 9.62 1.73
C LYS A 156 3.56 8.54 2.67
N ALA A 157 3.77 8.90 3.93
CA ALA A 157 4.35 8.03 4.96
C ALA A 157 3.57 6.72 5.17
N ASP A 158 2.25 6.73 4.98
CA ASP A 158 1.42 5.52 5.09
C ASP A 158 1.76 4.47 4.02
N PHE A 159 2.10 4.91 2.81
CA PHE A 159 2.56 4.02 1.73
C PHE A 159 3.99 3.53 1.98
N ALA A 160 4.86 4.37 2.54
CA ALA A 160 6.20 3.97 2.94
C ALA A 160 6.16 2.87 4.02
N ALA A 161 5.33 3.03 5.05
CA ALA A 161 5.14 2.03 6.09
C ALA A 161 4.61 0.70 5.50
N LYS A 162 3.68 0.75 4.55
CA LYS A 162 3.20 -0.45 3.84
C LYS A 162 4.32 -1.19 3.12
N CYS A 163 5.28 -0.51 2.49
CA CYS A 163 6.44 -1.20 1.89
C CYS A 163 7.24 -2.00 2.94
N PHE A 164 7.48 -1.44 4.13
CA PHE A 164 8.18 -2.16 5.21
C PHE A 164 7.32 -3.28 5.81
N MET A 165 6.00 -3.16 5.79
CA MET A 165 5.09 -4.26 6.15
C MET A 165 5.23 -5.45 5.20
N GLU A 166 5.32 -5.22 3.89
CA GLU A 166 5.55 -6.31 2.92
C GLU A 166 6.90 -7.01 3.16
N LEU A 167 7.92 -6.25 3.58
CA LEU A 167 9.23 -6.78 3.96
C LEU A 167 9.26 -7.48 5.32
N LYS A 168 8.15 -7.44 6.08
CA LYS A 168 8.05 -7.90 7.47
C LYS A 168 9.03 -7.18 8.42
N ASP A 169 9.52 -6.01 8.04
CA ASP A 169 10.23 -5.10 8.94
C ASP A 169 9.19 -4.28 9.73
N TYR A 170 8.46 -5.00 10.59
CA TYR A 170 7.35 -4.47 11.35
C TYR A 170 7.80 -3.35 12.31
N LYS A 171 9.04 -3.43 12.81
CA LYS A 171 9.59 -2.39 13.68
C LYS A 171 9.72 -1.07 12.92
N ARG A 172 10.31 -1.07 11.72
CA ARG A 172 10.45 0.14 10.91
C ARG A 172 9.10 0.68 10.44
N ALA A 173 8.18 -0.20 10.03
CA ALA A 173 6.81 0.19 9.70
C ALA A 173 6.09 0.87 10.87
N GLY A 174 6.21 0.31 12.07
CA GLY A 174 5.61 0.88 13.29
C GLY A 174 6.15 2.27 13.63
N MET A 175 7.47 2.49 13.47
CA MET A 175 8.08 3.81 13.68
C MET A 175 7.51 4.86 12.70
N ILE A 176 7.40 4.52 11.41
CA ILE A 176 6.85 5.44 10.39
C ILE A 176 5.39 5.79 10.69
N TYR A 177 4.56 4.81 11.07
CA TYR A 177 3.18 5.10 11.46
C TYR A 177 3.11 5.99 12.69
N LEU A 178 3.94 5.72 13.70
CA LEU A 178 3.96 6.47 14.96
C LEU A 178 4.41 7.93 14.79
N GLU A 179 5.45 8.17 14.00
CA GLU A 179 6.10 9.47 13.87
C GLU A 179 5.50 10.32 12.75
N ASN A 180 5.12 9.70 11.62
CA ASN A 180 4.85 10.42 10.37
C ASN A 180 3.39 10.35 9.89
N CYS A 181 2.52 9.54 10.50
CA CYS A 181 1.14 9.34 10.03
C CYS A 181 0.05 9.93 10.93
N GLY A 182 0.42 10.53 12.07
CA GLY A 182 -0.51 11.18 13.00
C GLY A 182 -1.37 10.20 13.81
N GLU A 183 -2.28 10.74 14.62
CA GLU A 183 -3.04 9.96 15.61
C GLU A 183 -3.98 8.90 15.01
N SER A 184 -4.48 9.14 13.80
CA SER A 184 -5.40 8.23 13.10
C SER A 184 -4.78 6.89 12.71
N ARG A 185 -3.44 6.77 12.79
CA ARG A 185 -2.67 5.58 12.43
C ARG A 185 -1.91 4.97 13.63
N LEU A 186 -2.22 5.40 14.85
CA LEU A 186 -1.61 4.83 16.05
C LEU A 186 -1.95 3.35 16.24
N GLU A 187 -3.17 2.92 15.91
CA GLU A 187 -3.52 1.50 15.98
C GLU A 187 -2.69 0.67 15.00
N ASP A 188 -2.47 1.17 13.78
CA ASP A 188 -1.59 0.53 12.78
C ASP A 188 -0.14 0.44 13.31
N ALA A 189 0.36 1.49 13.98
CA ALA A 189 1.68 1.45 14.63
C ALA A 189 1.75 0.41 15.76
N GLY A 190 0.72 0.33 16.61
CA GLY A 190 0.62 -0.66 17.69
C GLY A 190 0.62 -2.09 17.15
N ASP A 191 -0.14 -2.34 16.07
CA ASP A 191 -0.19 -3.63 15.38
C ASP A 191 1.19 -4.02 14.83
N CYS A 192 1.91 -3.07 14.24
CA CYS A 192 3.28 -3.26 13.77
C CYS A 192 4.24 -3.63 14.93
N PHE A 193 4.22 -2.89 16.04
CA PHE A 193 5.10 -3.19 17.18
C PHE A 193 4.76 -4.53 17.85
N SER A 194 3.47 -4.89 17.89
CA SER A 194 3.01 -6.19 18.38
C SER A 194 3.57 -7.33 17.51
N LEU A 195 3.48 -7.21 16.18
CA LEU A 195 4.07 -8.18 15.24
C LEU A 195 5.61 -8.24 15.34
N ALA A 196 6.26 -7.13 15.67
CA ALA A 196 7.70 -7.06 15.91
C ALA A 196 8.14 -7.67 17.27
N GLY A 197 7.19 -8.06 18.13
CA GLY A 197 7.48 -8.50 19.51
C GLY A 197 7.96 -7.37 20.43
N CYS A 198 7.78 -6.11 20.03
CA CYS A 198 8.12 -4.93 20.82
C CYS A 198 6.97 -4.60 21.79
N TRP A 199 6.71 -5.50 22.74
CA TRP A 199 5.51 -5.48 23.59
C TRP A 199 5.33 -4.18 24.37
N SER A 200 6.41 -3.60 24.90
CA SER A 200 6.34 -2.36 25.70
C SER A 200 5.88 -1.17 24.87
N THR A 201 6.44 -1.02 23.67
CA THR A 201 6.07 0.05 22.74
C THR A 201 4.66 -0.17 22.20
N ALA A 202 4.29 -1.42 21.87
CA ALA A 202 2.94 -1.75 21.44
C ALA A 202 1.91 -1.38 22.52
N ALA A 203 2.18 -1.73 23.79
CA ALA A 203 1.28 -1.43 24.91
C ALA A 203 1.10 0.09 25.11
N ASP A 204 2.19 0.86 25.07
CA ASP A 204 2.13 2.33 25.16
C ASP A 204 1.28 2.93 24.04
N VAL A 205 1.54 2.53 22.79
CA VAL A 205 0.81 3.03 21.62
C VAL A 205 -0.67 2.67 21.68
N TYR A 206 -1.02 1.43 22.02
CA TYR A 206 -2.42 1.04 22.17
C TYR A 206 -3.13 1.76 23.31
N SER A 207 -2.42 2.03 24.42
CA SER A 207 -2.96 2.81 25.53
C SER A 207 -3.29 4.24 25.08
N ARG A 208 -2.39 4.87 24.31
CA ARG A 208 -2.56 6.22 23.78
C ARG A 208 -3.74 6.35 22.81
N CYS A 209 -4.05 5.32 22.03
CA CYS A 209 -5.20 5.32 21.12
C CYS A 209 -6.48 4.71 21.73
N ASN A 210 -6.53 4.51 23.06
CA ASN A 210 -7.66 3.92 23.79
C ASN A 210 -8.06 2.50 23.30
N CYS A 211 -7.13 1.75 22.71
CA CYS A 211 -7.32 0.35 22.32
C CYS A 211 -7.07 -0.59 23.51
N PHE A 212 -7.93 -0.51 24.53
CA PHE A 212 -7.75 -1.21 25.82
C PHE A 212 -7.55 -2.72 25.67
N SER A 213 -8.34 -3.36 24.81
CA SER A 213 -8.29 -4.81 24.57
C SER A 213 -6.94 -5.26 24.04
N LYS A 214 -6.44 -4.59 22.98
CA LYS A 214 -5.13 -4.86 22.38
C LYS A 214 -4.00 -4.55 23.35
N CYS A 215 -4.10 -3.46 24.12
CA CYS A 215 -3.12 -3.09 25.14
C CYS A 215 -2.94 -4.19 26.22
N LEU A 216 -4.03 -4.66 26.84
CA LEU A 216 -3.95 -5.71 27.86
C LEU A 216 -3.49 -7.06 27.29
N LEU A 217 -3.86 -7.35 26.04
CA LEU A 217 -3.39 -8.54 25.35
C LEU A 217 -1.87 -8.51 25.14
N VAL A 218 -1.30 -7.41 24.63
CA VAL A 218 0.16 -7.30 24.48
C VAL A 218 0.89 -7.25 25.81
N CYS A 219 0.29 -6.67 26.85
CA CYS A 219 0.84 -6.73 28.20
C CYS A 219 0.93 -8.17 28.70
N THR A 220 -0.10 -8.98 28.45
CA THR A 220 -0.09 -10.41 28.81
C THR A 220 0.98 -11.17 28.02
N ASN A 221 1.04 -10.97 26.70
CA ASN A 221 1.98 -11.67 25.82
C ASN A 221 3.44 -11.30 26.13
N GLY A 222 3.70 -10.03 26.48
CA GLY A 222 5.02 -9.54 26.84
C GLY A 222 5.41 -9.73 28.31
N GLY A 223 4.54 -10.29 29.15
CA GLY A 223 4.78 -10.40 30.60
C GLY A 223 4.85 -9.05 31.32
N LEU A 224 4.26 -7.99 30.74
CA LEU A 224 4.28 -6.62 31.24
C LEU A 224 3.14 -6.39 32.26
N PHE A 225 3.08 -7.24 33.29
CA PHE A 225 1.94 -7.25 34.21
C PHE A 225 1.81 -5.96 35.01
N GLU A 226 2.92 -5.43 35.52
CA GLU A 226 2.91 -4.17 36.28
C GLU A 226 2.52 -2.98 35.38
N THR A 227 3.03 -2.91 34.15
CA THR A 227 2.66 -1.87 33.18
C THR A 227 1.17 -1.96 32.82
N GLY A 228 0.65 -3.17 32.61
CA GLY A 228 -0.77 -3.38 32.34
C GLY A 228 -1.66 -2.94 33.51
N LEU A 229 -1.24 -3.20 34.76
CA LEU A 229 -1.94 -2.71 35.94
C LEU A 229 -1.95 -1.18 36.02
N GLN A 230 -0.81 -0.53 35.77
CA GLN A 230 -0.71 0.94 35.71
C GLN A 230 -1.65 1.54 34.67
N PHE A 231 -1.78 0.92 33.50
CA PHE A 231 -2.74 1.37 32.48
C PHE A 231 -4.19 1.24 32.96
N ILE A 232 -4.56 0.13 33.60
CA ILE A 232 -5.90 -0.05 34.17
C ILE A 232 -6.20 1.03 35.21
N GLU A 233 -5.25 1.34 36.09
CA GLU A 233 -5.39 2.39 37.11
C GLU A 233 -5.58 3.77 36.47
N TYR A 234 -4.73 4.09 35.48
CA TYR A 234 -4.82 5.34 34.72
C TYR A 234 -6.17 5.49 34.00
N TRP A 235 -6.67 4.43 33.36
CA TRP A 235 -7.99 4.45 32.70
C TRP A 235 -9.13 4.58 33.71
N LYS A 236 -9.03 3.95 34.89
CA LYS A 236 -10.01 4.09 35.98
C LYS A 236 -10.05 5.53 36.50
N GLU A 237 -8.90 6.18 36.67
CA GLU A 237 -8.82 7.58 37.11
C GLU A 237 -9.39 8.53 36.04
N SER A 238 -9.01 8.32 34.78
CA SER A 238 -9.52 9.10 33.64
C SER A 238 -11.04 8.99 33.47
N ALA A 239 -11.62 7.80 33.71
CA ALA A 239 -13.06 7.58 33.66
C ALA A 239 -13.81 8.25 34.81
N ARG A 240 -13.20 8.41 36.00
CA ARG A 240 -13.82 9.12 37.13
C ARG A 240 -13.96 10.63 36.87
N LEU A 241 -13.04 11.19 36.09
CA LEU A 241 -13.03 12.60 35.70
C LEU A 241 -14.03 12.90 34.56
N ASN A 242 -14.36 11.91 33.73
CA ASN A 242 -15.24 12.05 32.57
C ASN A 242 -16.55 11.27 32.78
N THR A 243 -17.53 11.91 33.42
CA THR A 243 -18.81 11.31 33.87
C THR A 243 -19.73 10.75 32.76
N ASP A 244 -19.45 11.03 31.49
CA ASP A 244 -20.29 10.62 30.36
C ASP A 244 -19.93 9.26 29.74
N THR A 245 -18.89 8.58 30.24
CA THR A 245 -18.45 7.30 29.69
C THR A 245 -18.86 6.14 30.60
N ALA A 246 -20.07 5.62 30.42
CA ALA A 246 -20.42 4.32 31.00
C ALA A 246 -19.43 3.27 30.49
N LYS A 247 -18.60 2.70 31.38
CA LYS A 247 -17.70 1.60 31.01
C LYS A 247 -18.54 0.47 30.42
N SER A 248 -18.22 0.02 29.22
CA SER A 248 -18.87 -1.17 28.67
C SER A 248 -18.59 -2.36 29.59
N GLN A 249 -19.57 -3.25 29.74
CA GLN A 249 -19.39 -4.50 30.48
C GLN A 249 -18.17 -5.26 29.95
N ASP A 250 -17.98 -5.26 28.64
CA ASP A 250 -16.84 -5.88 27.95
C ASP A 250 -15.48 -5.37 28.45
N LEU A 251 -15.34 -4.07 28.74
CA LEU A 251 -14.10 -3.50 29.26
C LEU A 251 -13.82 -4.02 30.68
N THR A 252 -14.85 -4.12 31.50
CA THR A 252 -14.75 -4.64 32.88
C THR A 252 -14.37 -6.12 32.88
N ASP A 253 -14.95 -6.90 31.96
CA ASP A 253 -14.65 -8.32 31.82
C ASP A 253 -13.21 -8.54 31.32
N MET A 254 -12.73 -7.71 30.39
CA MET A 254 -11.34 -7.73 29.93
C MET A 254 -10.34 -7.34 31.02
N GLU A 255 -10.61 -6.27 31.77
CA GLU A 255 -9.82 -5.87 32.94
C GLU A 255 -9.73 -7.05 33.93
N GLN A 256 -10.86 -7.67 34.26
CA GLN A 256 -10.90 -8.78 35.22
C GLN A 256 -10.16 -10.02 34.72
N SER A 257 -10.29 -10.35 33.43
CA SER A 257 -9.55 -11.46 32.80
C SER A 257 -8.05 -11.25 32.85
N PHE A 258 -7.58 -10.03 32.54
CA PHE A 258 -6.18 -9.65 32.64
C PHE A 258 -5.65 -9.79 34.06
N LEU A 259 -6.34 -9.20 35.05
CA LEU A 259 -5.94 -9.26 36.46
C LEU A 259 -5.89 -10.71 36.98
N GLY A 260 -6.88 -11.53 36.62
CA GLY A 260 -6.92 -12.94 36.97
C GLY A 260 -5.73 -13.73 36.43
N ARG A 261 -5.35 -13.48 35.16
CA ARG A 261 -4.16 -14.10 34.55
C ARG A 261 -2.87 -13.68 35.26
N CYS A 262 -2.74 -12.41 35.63
CA CYS A 262 -1.57 -11.90 36.35
C CYS A 262 -1.47 -12.52 37.75
N ALA A 263 -2.58 -12.57 38.49
CA ALA A 263 -2.63 -13.20 39.81
C ALA A 263 -2.26 -14.69 39.75
N LEU A 264 -2.80 -15.42 38.75
CA LEU A 264 -2.48 -16.83 38.53
C LEU A 264 -1.00 -17.03 38.17
N HIS A 265 -0.42 -16.16 37.35
CA HIS A 265 1.00 -16.21 37.00
C HIS A 265 1.90 -16.08 38.23
N TYR A 266 1.63 -15.11 39.12
CA TYR A 266 2.41 -14.94 40.35
C TYR A 266 2.15 -16.03 41.40
N HIS A 267 0.93 -16.58 41.45
CA HIS A 267 0.63 -17.77 42.25
C HIS A 267 1.51 -18.95 41.82
N GLN A 268 1.62 -19.23 40.52
CA GLN A 268 2.48 -20.30 39.99
C GLN A 268 3.97 -20.11 40.32
N GLN A 269 4.40 -18.88 40.59
CA GLN A 269 5.75 -18.54 41.03
C GLN A 269 5.94 -18.50 42.55
N ASN A 270 4.90 -18.82 43.33
CA ASN A 270 4.86 -18.65 44.78
C ASN A 270 5.18 -17.21 45.25
N ASN A 271 4.90 -16.21 44.42
CA ASN A 271 5.11 -14.80 44.76
C ASN A 271 3.80 -14.19 45.29
N THR A 272 3.49 -14.51 46.56
CA THR A 272 2.27 -14.07 47.22
C THR A 272 2.14 -12.54 47.24
N LYS A 273 3.25 -11.82 47.44
CA LYS A 273 3.25 -10.35 47.50
C LYS A 273 2.73 -9.73 46.20
N ASN A 274 3.27 -10.14 45.06
CA ASN A 274 2.82 -9.59 43.78
C ASN A 274 1.45 -10.16 43.40
N MET A 275 1.15 -11.42 43.68
CA MET A 275 -0.18 -12.00 43.47
C MET A 275 -1.27 -11.17 44.18
N MET A 276 -1.06 -10.82 45.45
CA MET A 276 -2.01 -10.01 46.22
C MET A 276 -2.26 -8.63 45.62
N LYS A 277 -1.27 -7.97 45.02
CA LYS A 277 -1.48 -6.68 44.34
C LYS A 277 -2.55 -6.78 43.24
N PHE A 278 -2.52 -7.86 42.43
CA PHE A 278 -3.49 -8.05 41.37
C PHE A 278 -4.85 -8.48 41.90
N VAL A 279 -4.89 -9.33 42.94
CA VAL A 279 -6.14 -9.73 43.61
C VAL A 279 -6.82 -8.50 44.23
N GLU A 280 -6.08 -7.61 44.89
CA GLU A 280 -6.60 -6.37 45.45
C GLU A 280 -7.22 -5.45 44.40
N ALA A 281 -6.73 -5.50 43.16
CA ALA A 281 -7.24 -4.72 42.03
C ALA A 281 -8.51 -5.30 41.38
N PHE A 282 -8.97 -6.50 41.77
CA PHE A 282 -10.21 -7.12 41.25
C PHE A 282 -11.43 -6.24 41.50
N SER A 283 -12.40 -6.34 40.60
CA SER A 283 -13.59 -5.48 40.58
C SER A 283 -14.55 -5.69 41.75
N SER A 284 -14.61 -6.89 42.34
CA SER A 284 -15.51 -7.21 43.46
C SER A 284 -14.85 -8.03 44.57
N LEU A 285 -15.36 -7.89 45.79
CA LEU A 285 -14.92 -8.72 46.94
C LEU A 285 -15.17 -10.21 46.70
N ASP A 286 -16.27 -10.57 46.03
CA ASP A 286 -16.59 -11.98 45.77
C ASP A 286 -15.58 -12.63 44.82
N MET A 287 -15.08 -11.89 43.82
CA MET A 287 -14.00 -12.38 42.95
C MET A 287 -12.68 -12.56 43.73
N LYS A 288 -12.36 -11.64 44.65
CA LYS A 288 -11.19 -11.77 45.53
C LYS A 288 -11.30 -13.02 46.41
N ARG A 289 -12.44 -13.20 47.08
CA ARG A 289 -12.75 -14.38 47.91
C ARG A 289 -12.64 -15.67 47.12
N THR A 290 -13.24 -15.70 45.92
CA THR A 290 -13.25 -16.89 45.07
C THR A 290 -11.83 -17.30 44.69
N PHE A 291 -10.99 -16.35 44.27
CA PHE A 291 -9.62 -16.63 43.89
C PHE A 291 -8.76 -17.10 45.06
N LEU A 292 -8.85 -16.44 46.23
CA LEU A 292 -8.06 -16.82 47.41
C LEU A 292 -8.48 -18.20 47.95
N ARG A 293 -9.79 -18.49 47.99
CA ARG A 293 -10.32 -19.81 48.40
C ARG A 293 -9.92 -20.91 47.44
N SER A 294 -9.94 -20.67 46.13
CA SER A 294 -9.63 -21.71 45.14
C SER A 294 -8.14 -22.08 45.09
N HIS A 295 -7.26 -21.28 45.68
CA HIS A 295 -5.81 -21.49 45.70
C HIS A 295 -5.24 -21.59 47.13
N ASP A 296 -6.10 -21.84 48.13
CA ASP A 296 -5.75 -22.08 49.54
C ASP A 296 -5.00 -20.93 50.27
N TYR A 297 -5.22 -19.67 49.88
CA TYR A 297 -4.66 -18.48 50.56
C TYR A 297 -5.56 -18.00 51.71
N LEU A 298 -5.68 -18.82 52.76
CA LEU A 298 -6.59 -18.57 53.88
C LEU A 298 -6.14 -17.39 54.78
N ASP A 299 -4.83 -17.21 54.98
CA ASP A 299 -4.31 -16.13 55.81
C ASP A 299 -4.56 -14.75 55.17
N GLU A 300 -4.29 -14.63 53.86
CA GLU A 300 -4.56 -13.43 53.09
C GLU A 300 -6.06 -13.15 52.97
N LEU A 301 -6.88 -14.20 52.92
CA LEU A 301 -8.34 -14.07 52.96
C LEU A 301 -8.81 -13.47 54.29
N VAL A 302 -8.28 -13.96 55.42
CA VAL A 302 -8.62 -13.40 56.75
C VAL A 302 -8.20 -11.93 56.84
N LEU A 303 -7.02 -11.57 56.33
CA LEU A 303 -6.56 -10.18 56.28
C LEU A 303 -7.47 -9.29 55.41
N LEU A 304 -7.93 -9.82 54.27
CA LEU A 304 -8.86 -9.13 53.38
C LEU A 304 -10.21 -8.86 54.09
N GLU A 305 -10.76 -9.85 54.79
CA GLU A 305 -12.01 -9.68 55.53
C GLU A 305 -11.84 -8.69 56.69
N ALA A 306 -10.75 -8.80 57.45
CA ALA A 306 -10.45 -7.91 58.58
C ALA A 306 -10.32 -6.43 58.16
N GLY A 307 -9.78 -6.16 56.97
CA GLY A 307 -9.67 -4.81 56.41
C GLY A 307 -10.96 -4.27 55.76
N SER A 308 -11.97 -5.10 55.54
CA SER A 308 -13.21 -4.74 54.84
C SER A 308 -14.42 -4.48 55.75
N GLU A 309 -14.20 -4.40 57.08
CA GLU A 309 -15.22 -4.19 58.12
C GLU A 309 -16.43 -5.16 58.09
N ASN A 310 -16.33 -6.29 57.37
CA ASN A 310 -17.36 -7.32 57.34
C ASN A 310 -17.06 -8.41 58.37
N PHE A 311 -17.15 -8.09 59.65
CA PHE A 311 -17.40 -9.11 60.67
C PHE A 311 -18.92 -9.22 60.88
N MET A 312 -19.58 -10.06 60.07
CA MET A 312 -20.86 -10.65 60.42
C MET A 312 -21.02 -12.03 59.77
#